data_AF-A0A0G4E923-F1
#
_entry.id   AF-A0A0G4E923-F1
#
_cell.length_a   1.000
_cell.length_b   1.000
_cell.length_c   1.000
_cell.angle_alpha   90.00
_cell.angle_beta   90.00
_cell.angle_gamma   90.00
#
_symmetry.space_group_name_H-M   'P 1'
#
loop_
_entity.id
_entity.type
_entity.pdbx_description
1 polymer ?
#
loop_
_entity_poly.entity_id
_entity_poly.type
_entity_poly.pdbx_seq_one_letter_code
_entity_poly.pdbx_strand_id
1 'polypeptide(L)'
;MTFLKADQVEVFEQEGFLGAQWEPDADAEPPNPTVIDKLPASAFPTASRLYIYSSKAYAIGKKLASKMPAVRDIELHETIEADTVGVLEAVGGGGGPVRCEVRHMRGVSEEGLRWGDKAGELPSIERLHVCVEVPEDLGDGDAAGEFGVSCVSSLLKIRGIEELKFRLEPPAAFDSFERLVEERTHGHTIEGLPGRFGTIG
;
A
#
# COMPACT_ATOMS: atom_id res chain seq x y z
N MET A 1 8.01 -4.71 29.72
CA MET A 1 8.34 -5.46 28.49
C MET A 1 8.87 -4.45 27.48
N THR A 2 10.07 -4.65 26.96
CA THR A 2 10.72 -3.73 26.00
C THR A 2 11.17 -4.55 24.80
N PHE A 3 10.69 -4.20 23.61
CA PHE A 3 10.94 -4.94 22.35
C PHE A 3 12.28 -4.51 21.68
N LEU A 4 13.34 -4.29 22.46
CA LEU A 4 14.53 -3.53 22.03
C LEU A 4 15.40 -4.17 20.92
N LYS A 5 15.13 -5.41 20.50
CA LYS A 5 15.93 -6.13 19.49
C LYS A 5 15.18 -6.51 18.22
N ALA A 6 13.91 -6.17 18.09
CA ALA A 6 13.18 -6.49 16.88
C ALA A 6 13.62 -5.56 15.73
N ASP A 7 13.98 -6.15 14.61
CA ASP A 7 14.23 -5.50 13.31
C ASP A 7 12.95 -5.40 12.46
N GLN A 8 11.99 -6.28 12.74
CA GLN A 8 10.73 -6.44 12.02
C GLN A 8 9.53 -6.51 12.98
N VAL A 9 8.42 -5.93 12.56
CA VAL A 9 7.10 -6.04 13.22
C VAL A 9 6.10 -6.56 12.21
N GLU A 10 5.39 -7.62 12.57
CA GLU A 10 4.34 -8.23 11.77
C GLU A 10 3.01 -8.11 12.52
N VAL A 11 1.95 -7.76 11.79
CA VAL A 11 0.59 -7.77 12.29
C VAL A 11 -0.22 -8.73 11.43
N PHE A 12 -0.63 -9.84 12.03
CA PHE A 12 -1.43 -10.88 11.40
C PHE A 12 -2.61 -11.23 12.30
N GLU A 13 -3.68 -11.74 11.69
CA GLU A 13 -4.79 -12.33 12.41
C GLU A 13 -4.35 -13.70 12.95
N GLN A 14 -4.67 -14.01 14.21
CA GLN A 14 -4.20 -15.24 14.87
C GLN A 14 -4.88 -16.52 14.34
N GLU A 15 -5.79 -16.40 13.38
CA GLU A 15 -6.51 -17.54 12.81
C GLU A 15 -5.55 -18.50 12.11
N GLY A 16 -5.46 -19.72 12.66
CA GLY A 16 -4.70 -20.82 12.08
C GLY A 16 -3.86 -21.64 13.06
N PHE A 17 -3.50 -21.12 14.25
CA PHE A 17 -2.60 -21.88 15.14
C PHE A 17 -3.31 -22.80 16.15
N LEU A 18 -4.62 -22.62 16.42
CA LEU A 18 -5.34 -23.39 17.45
C LEU A 18 -6.76 -23.88 17.07
N GLY A 19 -7.15 -23.85 15.79
CA GLY A 19 -8.38 -24.53 15.32
C GLY A 19 -9.72 -23.93 15.76
N ALA A 20 -9.73 -22.76 16.40
CA ALA A 20 -10.95 -21.98 16.60
C ALA A 20 -10.96 -20.83 15.58
N GLN A 21 -11.83 -20.95 14.58
CA GLN A 21 -12.15 -19.89 13.62
C GLN A 21 -13.02 -18.88 14.36
N TRP A 22 -12.40 -17.80 14.82
CA TRP A 22 -13.12 -16.67 15.39
C TRP A 22 -13.27 -15.65 14.27
N GLU A 23 -14.35 -15.79 13.50
CA GLU A 23 -14.77 -14.78 12.56
C GLU A 23 -15.64 -13.77 13.34
N PRO A 24 -15.14 -12.56 13.66
CA PRO A 24 -16.04 -11.51 14.08
C PRO A 24 -17.06 -11.24 12.97
N ASP A 25 -18.26 -10.78 13.35
CA ASP A 25 -19.27 -10.36 12.38
C ASP A 25 -18.66 -9.40 11.34
N ALA A 26 -19.12 -9.47 10.10
CA ALA A 26 -18.59 -8.66 9.00
C ALA A 26 -18.63 -7.15 9.28
N ASP A 27 -19.55 -6.71 10.14
CA ASP A 27 -19.73 -5.31 10.55
C ASP A 27 -19.05 -4.98 11.90
N ALA A 28 -18.32 -5.92 12.50
CA ALA A 28 -17.63 -5.68 13.76
C ALA A 28 -16.53 -4.63 13.56
N GLU A 29 -16.54 -3.60 14.39
CA GLU A 29 -15.50 -2.57 14.36
C GLU A 29 -14.12 -3.22 14.55
N PRO A 30 -13.11 -2.91 13.72
CA PRO A 30 -11.79 -3.47 13.85
C PRO A 30 -11.24 -3.25 15.27
N PRO A 31 -10.52 -4.23 15.84
CA PRO A 31 -9.95 -4.07 17.17
C PRO A 31 -9.02 -2.85 17.18
N ASN A 32 -9.39 -1.84 17.95
CA ASN A 32 -8.61 -0.63 18.15
C ASN A 32 -7.94 -0.67 19.53
N PRO A 33 -6.71 -1.19 19.64
CA PRO A 33 -6.04 -1.35 20.92
C PRO A 33 -5.57 0.02 21.42
N THR A 34 -6.43 0.70 22.17
CA THR A 34 -6.11 1.95 22.91
C THR A 34 -4.93 1.77 23.86
N VAL A 35 -4.56 0.53 24.20
CA VAL A 35 -3.34 0.19 24.94
C VAL A 35 -2.10 0.69 24.21
N ILE A 36 -2.03 0.61 22.88
CA ILE A 36 -0.87 1.06 22.09
C ILE A 36 -0.60 2.55 22.31
N ASP A 37 -1.65 3.37 22.40
CA ASP A 37 -1.51 4.82 22.60
C ASP A 37 -0.91 5.17 23.97
N LYS A 38 -1.10 4.29 24.95
CA LYS A 38 -0.63 4.46 26.33
C LYS A 38 0.78 3.92 26.56
N LEU A 39 1.34 3.16 25.62
CA LEU A 39 2.69 2.63 25.74
C LEU A 39 3.72 3.77 25.57
N PRO A 40 4.78 3.80 26.40
CA PRO A 40 5.85 4.78 26.24
C PRO A 40 6.59 4.56 24.93
N ALA A 41 7.20 5.61 24.36
CA ALA A 41 7.98 5.51 23.12
C ALA A 41 9.09 4.43 23.21
N SER A 42 9.68 4.24 24.39
CA SER A 42 10.69 3.20 24.66
C SER A 42 10.16 1.77 24.65
N ALA A 43 8.84 1.58 24.64
CA ALA A 43 8.24 0.26 24.47
C ALA A 43 8.26 -0.19 23.00
N PHE A 44 8.33 0.73 22.03
CA PHE A 44 8.32 0.38 20.63
C PHE A 44 9.71 -0.01 20.14
N PRO A 45 9.82 -1.06 19.31
CA PRO A 45 11.10 -1.45 18.75
C PRO A 45 11.62 -0.38 17.79
N THR A 46 12.95 -0.30 17.66
CA THR A 46 13.62 0.46 16.59
C THR A 46 13.60 -0.32 15.26
N ALA A 47 12.53 -1.08 15.02
CA ALA A 47 12.39 -1.91 13.83
C ALA A 47 12.24 -1.01 12.60
N SER A 48 12.86 -1.44 11.50
CA SER A 48 12.81 -0.73 10.23
C SER A 48 11.75 -1.30 9.27
N ARG A 49 11.12 -2.42 9.63
CA ARG A 49 10.15 -3.11 8.78
C ARG A 49 8.81 -3.30 9.46
N LEU A 50 7.74 -3.04 8.71
CA LEU A 50 6.36 -3.23 9.13
C LEU A 50 5.60 -4.05 8.07
N TYR A 51 5.04 -5.18 8.50
CA TYR A 51 4.22 -6.05 7.66
C TYR A 51 2.80 -6.13 8.22
N ILE A 52 1.79 -5.93 7.36
CA ILE A 52 0.38 -6.02 7.71
C ILE A 52 -0.28 -7.03 6.77
N TYR A 53 -0.66 -8.19 7.31
CA TYR A 53 -1.10 -9.34 6.52
C TYR A 53 -2.62 -9.48 6.37
N SER A 54 -3.41 -8.63 7.02
CA SER A 54 -4.87 -8.75 7.05
C SER A 54 -5.55 -7.38 7.03
N SER A 55 -6.68 -7.29 6.33
CA SER A 55 -7.55 -6.11 6.30
C SER A 55 -7.99 -5.67 7.71
N LYS A 56 -8.13 -6.60 8.66
CA LYS A 56 -8.50 -6.30 10.06
C LYS A 56 -7.34 -5.69 10.87
N ALA A 57 -6.11 -5.83 10.39
CA ALA A 57 -4.90 -5.41 11.10
C ALA A 57 -4.49 -3.96 10.82
N TYR A 58 -5.09 -3.27 9.84
CA TYR A 58 -4.67 -1.93 9.43
C TYR A 58 -4.83 -0.86 10.52
N ALA A 59 -5.90 -0.92 11.33
CA ALA A 59 -6.07 0.00 12.45
C ALA A 59 -4.90 -0.10 13.45
N ILE A 60 -4.42 -1.31 13.71
CA ILE A 60 -3.29 -1.59 14.59
C ILE A 60 -1.99 -1.17 13.90
N GLY A 61 -1.78 -1.60 12.66
CA GLY A 61 -0.58 -1.30 11.88
C GLY A 61 -0.37 0.20 11.69
N LYS A 62 -1.44 0.97 11.44
CA LYS A 62 -1.41 2.44 11.39
C LYS A 62 -0.91 3.04 12.70
N LYS A 63 -1.40 2.55 13.84
CA LYS A 63 -0.91 3.02 15.16
C LYS A 63 0.56 2.68 15.37
N LEU A 64 0.98 1.47 15.00
CA LEU A 64 2.38 1.06 15.09
C LEU A 64 3.28 1.92 14.20
N ALA A 65 2.88 2.19 12.96
CA ALA A 65 3.59 3.08 12.04
C ALA A 65 3.87 4.46 12.67
N SER A 66 2.88 5.06 13.34
CA SER A 66 3.04 6.35 14.04
C SER A 66 4.02 6.34 15.22
N LYS A 67 4.36 5.17 15.73
CA LYS A 67 5.24 4.99 16.90
C LYS A 67 6.63 4.45 16.52
N MET A 68 6.86 4.13 15.26
CA MET A 68 8.08 3.51 14.77
C MET A 68 8.85 4.46 13.83
N PRO A 69 9.63 5.42 14.37
CA PRO A 69 10.29 6.46 13.57
C PRO A 69 11.40 5.93 12.63
N ALA A 70 11.79 4.66 12.78
CA ALA A 70 12.82 4.02 11.98
C ALA A 70 12.26 3.19 10.80
N VAL A 71 10.93 3.12 10.64
CA VAL A 71 10.30 2.34 9.56
C VAL A 71 10.74 2.87 8.20
N ARG A 72 11.20 1.95 7.37
CA ARG A 72 11.67 2.19 6.00
C ARG A 72 11.14 1.17 5.02
N ASP A 73 10.76 -0.02 5.45
CA ASP A 73 10.15 -1.04 4.60
C ASP A 73 8.74 -1.33 5.10
N ILE A 74 7.74 -1.20 4.23
CA ILE A 74 6.34 -1.45 4.55
C ILE A 74 5.76 -2.42 3.53
N GLU A 75 5.18 -3.51 3.99
CA GLU A 75 4.48 -4.47 3.15
C GLU A 75 3.04 -4.66 3.62
N LEU A 76 2.10 -4.49 2.69
CA LEU A 76 0.66 -4.42 2.93
C LEU A 76 -0.05 -5.47 2.08
N HIS A 77 -0.78 -6.36 2.73
CA HIS A 77 -1.59 -7.40 2.08
C HIS A 77 -3.08 -7.08 2.21
N GLU A 78 -3.86 -7.45 1.19
CA GLU A 78 -5.33 -7.36 1.17
C GLU A 78 -5.89 -6.07 1.77
N THR A 79 -5.67 -4.96 1.07
CA THR A 79 -5.95 -3.62 1.58
C THR A 79 -6.96 -2.87 0.71
N ILE A 80 -7.44 -1.76 1.24
CA ILE A 80 -8.11 -0.72 0.47
C ILE A 80 -7.23 0.53 0.44
N GLU A 81 -7.56 1.45 -0.47
CA GLU A 81 -6.81 2.70 -0.63
C GLU A 81 -6.72 3.49 0.70
N ALA A 82 -7.86 3.67 1.38
CA ALA A 82 -7.94 4.48 2.59
C ALA A 82 -7.03 3.97 3.72
N ASP A 83 -6.96 2.64 3.89
CA ASP A 83 -6.13 2.00 4.92
C ASP A 83 -4.64 2.14 4.60
N THR A 84 -4.27 1.91 3.34
CA THR A 84 -2.89 2.06 2.89
C THR A 84 -2.39 3.48 3.07
N VAL A 85 -3.16 4.46 2.57
CA VAL A 85 -2.85 5.88 2.73
C VAL A 85 -2.77 6.24 4.22
N GLY A 86 -3.69 5.72 5.03
CA GLY A 86 -3.69 5.94 6.47
C GLY A 86 -2.43 5.41 7.17
N VAL A 87 -1.87 4.28 6.75
CA VAL A 87 -0.60 3.75 7.26
C VAL A 87 0.58 4.63 6.82
N LEU A 88 0.62 5.03 5.55
CA LEU A 88 1.70 5.87 5.02
C LEU A 88 1.70 7.27 5.68
N GLU A 89 0.54 7.90 5.82
CA GLU A 89 0.37 9.16 6.57
C GLU A 89 0.88 9.05 8.00
N ALA A 90 0.65 7.91 8.66
CA ALA A 90 1.09 7.67 10.02
C ALA A 90 2.61 7.56 10.16
N VAL A 91 3.32 7.07 9.13
CA VAL A 91 4.79 7.14 9.07
C VAL A 91 5.25 8.60 8.95
N GLY A 92 4.49 9.40 8.20
CA GLY A 92 4.64 10.84 8.10
C GLY A 92 5.81 11.30 7.23
N GLY A 93 5.83 12.60 6.93
CA GLY A 93 6.75 13.20 5.96
C GLY A 93 8.18 13.46 6.42
N GLY A 94 8.47 13.38 7.72
CA GLY A 94 9.74 13.79 8.32
C GLY A 94 10.83 12.72 8.38
N GLY A 95 10.50 11.47 8.02
CA GLY A 95 11.43 10.34 7.99
C GLY A 95 12.29 10.28 6.72
N GLY A 96 13.19 9.29 6.67
CA GLY A 96 13.91 8.96 5.44
C GLY A 96 13.00 8.34 4.37
N PRO A 97 13.50 8.10 3.15
CA PRO A 97 12.74 7.43 2.10
C PRO A 97 12.24 6.06 2.54
N VAL A 98 11.00 5.74 2.15
CA VAL A 98 10.31 4.49 2.45
C VAL A 98 10.20 3.62 1.19
N ARG A 99 10.29 2.31 1.36
CA ARG A 99 9.91 1.28 0.40
C ARG A 99 8.54 0.76 0.79
N CYS A 100 7.61 0.79 -0.16
CA CYS A 100 6.24 0.34 0.07
C CYS A 100 5.86 -0.71 -0.98
N GLU A 101 5.39 -1.85 -0.49
CA GLU A 101 4.84 -2.92 -1.31
C GLU A 101 3.38 -3.18 -0.90
N VAL A 102 2.47 -3.04 -1.85
CA VAL A 102 1.05 -3.34 -1.70
C VAL A 102 0.71 -4.53 -2.59
N ARG A 103 0.55 -5.69 -1.97
CA ARG A 103 0.39 -6.97 -2.67
C ARG A 103 -0.93 -7.11 -3.38
N HIS A 104 -2.00 -6.56 -2.82
CA HIS A 104 -3.34 -6.62 -3.38
C HIS A 104 -4.19 -5.51 -2.78
N MET A 105 -4.59 -4.53 -3.60
CA MET A 105 -5.50 -3.46 -3.23
C MET A 105 -6.84 -3.62 -3.94
N ARG A 106 -7.93 -3.54 -3.16
CA ARG A 106 -9.30 -3.67 -3.64
C ARG A 106 -10.11 -2.39 -3.39
N GLY A 107 -11.30 -2.34 -3.97
CA GLY A 107 -12.26 -1.25 -3.71
C GLY A 107 -11.76 0.13 -4.15
N VAL A 108 -10.90 0.17 -5.18
CA VAL A 108 -10.47 1.43 -5.81
C VAL A 108 -11.62 1.95 -6.68
N SER A 109 -11.86 3.25 -6.67
CA SER A 109 -12.90 3.84 -7.53
C SER A 109 -12.53 3.77 -9.01
N GLU A 110 -13.51 3.84 -9.92
CA GLU A 110 -13.27 3.89 -11.37
C GLU A 110 -12.37 5.07 -11.81
N GLU A 111 -12.29 6.13 -11.00
CA GLU A 111 -11.39 7.28 -11.24
C GLU A 111 -9.90 6.92 -11.04
N GLY A 112 -9.60 5.74 -10.50
CA GLY A 112 -8.25 5.30 -10.13
C GLY A 112 -7.85 5.70 -8.71
N LEU A 113 -6.56 5.55 -8.40
CA LEU A 113 -5.98 5.92 -7.12
C LEU A 113 -5.91 7.44 -6.93
N ARG A 114 -6.06 7.91 -5.69
CA ARG A 114 -6.02 9.33 -5.29
C ARG A 114 -4.85 9.66 -4.36
N TRP A 115 -3.84 8.80 -4.30
CA TRP A 115 -2.66 9.01 -3.45
C TRP A 115 -1.93 10.30 -3.80
N GLY A 116 -1.93 10.67 -5.09
CA GLY A 116 -1.32 11.91 -5.56
C GLY A 116 -1.95 13.17 -4.97
N ASP A 117 -3.25 13.14 -4.63
CA ASP A 117 -3.95 14.26 -3.98
C ASP A 117 -3.43 14.50 -2.56
N LYS A 118 -2.85 13.47 -1.94
CA LYS A 118 -2.28 13.48 -0.59
C LYS A 118 -0.76 13.45 -0.56
N ALA A 119 -0.09 13.61 -1.71
CA ALA A 119 1.38 13.48 -1.83
C ALA A 119 2.17 14.38 -0.85
N GLY A 120 1.61 15.52 -0.42
CA GLY A 120 2.22 16.38 0.59
C GLY A 120 2.28 15.77 2.00
N GLU A 121 1.29 14.93 2.33
CA GLU A 121 1.10 14.29 3.64
C GLU A 121 1.84 12.95 3.74
N LEU A 122 2.13 12.32 2.59
CA LEU A 122 2.84 11.05 2.52
C LEU A 122 4.35 11.21 2.80
N PRO A 123 5.03 10.15 3.28
CA PRO A 123 6.49 10.09 3.30
C PRO A 123 7.07 10.20 1.88
N SER A 124 8.37 10.49 1.80
CA SER A 124 9.09 10.24 0.54
C SER A 124 9.14 8.73 0.30
N ILE A 125 8.76 8.27 -0.89
CA ILE A 125 8.74 6.84 -1.23
C ILE A 125 9.77 6.60 -2.32
N GLU A 126 10.87 5.89 -2.02
CA GLU A 126 11.90 5.58 -3.03
C GLU A 126 11.49 4.44 -3.97
N ARG A 127 10.77 3.44 -3.44
CA ARG A 127 10.29 2.29 -4.20
C ARG A 127 8.85 2.00 -3.85
N LEU A 128 8.01 1.93 -4.88
CA LEU A 128 6.59 1.68 -4.75
C LEU A 128 6.19 0.51 -5.66
N HIS A 129 5.78 -0.60 -5.07
CA HIS A 129 5.23 -1.75 -5.80
C HIS A 129 3.76 -1.88 -5.41
N VAL A 130 2.84 -1.83 -6.37
CA VAL A 130 1.40 -1.85 -6.10
C VAL A 130 0.70 -2.77 -7.10
N CYS A 131 -0.11 -3.69 -6.56
CA CYS A 131 -1.10 -4.46 -7.32
C CYS A 131 -2.51 -3.95 -7.00
N VAL A 132 -3.29 -3.60 -8.04
CA VAL A 132 -4.63 -3.03 -7.91
C VAL A 132 -5.64 -3.92 -8.63
N GLU A 133 -6.72 -4.27 -7.94
CA GLU A 133 -7.90 -4.89 -8.53
C GLU A 133 -8.70 -3.85 -9.33
N VAL A 134 -8.97 -4.17 -10.59
CA VAL A 134 -9.79 -3.35 -11.48
C VAL A 134 -11.25 -3.47 -11.07
N PRO A 135 -11.99 -2.36 -10.95
CA PRO A 135 -13.43 -2.39 -10.72
C PRO A 135 -14.15 -3.26 -11.76
N GLU A 136 -15.03 -4.16 -11.32
CA GLU A 136 -15.71 -5.13 -12.19
C GLU A 136 -16.43 -4.46 -13.37
N ASP A 137 -16.98 -3.28 -13.16
CA ASP A 137 -17.73 -2.50 -14.16
C ASP A 137 -16.88 -2.04 -15.35
N LEU A 138 -15.55 -1.98 -15.20
CA LEU A 138 -14.62 -1.57 -16.26
C LEU A 138 -14.19 -2.74 -17.17
N GLY A 139 -14.42 -3.99 -16.74
CA GLY A 139 -13.99 -5.19 -17.47
C GLY A 139 -12.46 -5.27 -17.63
N ASP A 140 -12.00 -5.84 -18.74
CA ASP A 140 -10.58 -6.07 -19.06
C ASP A 140 -10.10 -5.34 -20.33
N GLY A 141 -10.95 -4.51 -20.94
CA GLY A 141 -10.65 -3.77 -22.17
C GLY A 141 -10.00 -2.40 -21.93
N ASP A 142 -10.19 -1.48 -22.87
CA ASP A 142 -9.57 -0.15 -22.85
C ASP A 142 -9.92 0.66 -21.60
N ALA A 143 -11.13 0.51 -21.05
CA ALA A 143 -11.54 1.18 -19.82
C ALA A 143 -10.65 0.77 -18.62
N ALA A 144 -10.29 -0.51 -18.51
CA ALA A 144 -9.37 -0.99 -17.49
C ALA A 144 -7.94 -0.46 -17.71
N GLY A 145 -7.53 -0.33 -18.97
CA GLY A 145 -6.26 0.30 -19.32
C GLY A 145 -6.20 1.78 -18.94
N GLU A 146 -7.25 2.56 -19.23
CA GLU A 146 -7.36 3.97 -18.80
C GLU A 146 -7.32 4.10 -17.27
N PHE A 147 -8.02 3.22 -16.56
CA PHE A 147 -7.97 3.14 -15.11
C PHE A 147 -6.53 2.93 -14.60
N GLY A 148 -5.78 2.01 -15.22
CA GLY A 148 -4.37 1.79 -14.92
C GLY A 148 -3.51 3.03 -15.14
N VAL A 149 -3.73 3.75 -16.25
CA VAL A 149 -3.03 5.02 -16.53
C VAL A 149 -3.34 6.05 -15.46
N SER A 150 -4.61 6.23 -15.08
CA SER A 150 -5.01 7.16 -14.02
C SER A 150 -4.35 6.83 -12.68
N CYS A 151 -4.30 5.55 -12.30
CA CYS A 151 -3.62 5.09 -11.09
C CYS A 151 -2.14 5.49 -11.11
N VAL A 152 -1.42 5.17 -12.18
CA VAL A 152 0.00 5.49 -12.32
C VAL A 152 0.25 7.00 -12.30
N SER A 153 -0.54 7.78 -13.03
CA SER A 153 -0.44 9.24 -13.05
C SER A 153 -0.64 9.85 -11.65
N SER A 154 -1.53 9.28 -10.83
CA SER A 154 -1.69 9.68 -9.44
C SER A 154 -0.49 9.31 -8.57
N LEU A 155 0.01 8.07 -8.68
CA LEU A 155 1.15 7.57 -7.90
C LEU A 155 2.43 8.36 -8.18
N LEU A 156 2.68 8.74 -9.44
CA LEU A 156 3.88 9.49 -9.81
C LEU A 156 3.93 10.92 -9.26
N LYS A 157 2.83 11.45 -8.71
CA LYS A 157 2.83 12.73 -7.98
C LYS A 157 3.50 12.63 -6.61
N ILE A 158 3.69 11.41 -6.08
CA ILE A 158 4.34 11.17 -4.79
C ILE A 158 5.84 11.48 -4.91
N ARG A 159 6.37 12.18 -3.91
CA ARG A 159 7.77 12.60 -3.91
C ARG A 159 8.73 11.43 -3.70
N GLY A 160 9.85 11.48 -4.41
CA GLY A 160 11.00 10.61 -4.20
C GLY A 160 10.96 9.25 -4.89
N ILE A 161 9.94 8.97 -5.72
CA ILE A 161 9.84 7.69 -6.45
C ILE A 161 11.02 7.56 -7.41
N GLU A 162 11.88 6.57 -7.14
CA GLU A 162 12.94 6.13 -8.04
C GLU A 162 12.53 4.86 -8.81
N GLU A 163 11.66 4.05 -8.21
CA GLU A 163 11.14 2.82 -8.80
C GLU A 163 9.63 2.68 -8.53
N LEU A 164 8.84 2.57 -9.61
CA LEU A 164 7.42 2.23 -9.55
C LEU A 164 7.18 0.92 -10.31
N LYS A 165 6.71 -0.10 -9.60
CA LYS A 165 6.12 -1.30 -10.23
C LYS A 165 4.62 -1.27 -10.00
N PHE A 166 3.87 -1.40 -11.07
CA PHE A 166 2.42 -1.35 -11.04
C PHE A 166 1.88 -2.57 -11.77
N ARG A 167 0.84 -3.18 -11.20
CA ARG A 167 0.14 -4.33 -11.78
C ARG A 167 -1.36 -4.15 -11.58
N LEU A 168 -2.12 -4.57 -12.59
CA LEU A 168 -3.56 -4.70 -12.52
C LEU A 168 -3.97 -6.16 -12.37
N GLU A 169 -5.06 -6.39 -11.64
CA GLU A 169 -5.78 -7.65 -11.60
C GLU A 169 -7.21 -7.45 -12.13
N PRO A 170 -7.72 -8.34 -13.00
CA PRO A 170 -7.07 -9.56 -13.52
C PRO A 170 -5.96 -9.28 -14.55
N PRO A 171 -5.06 -10.24 -14.86
CA PRO A 171 -3.95 -10.04 -15.80
C PRO A 171 -4.36 -9.53 -17.19
N ALA A 172 -5.54 -9.90 -17.68
CA ALA A 172 -6.06 -9.42 -18.97
C ALA A 172 -6.24 -7.88 -18.99
N ALA A 173 -6.61 -7.27 -17.86
CA ALA A 173 -6.68 -5.82 -17.75
C ALA A 173 -5.28 -5.16 -17.80
N PHE A 174 -4.25 -5.87 -17.32
CA PHE A 174 -2.87 -5.39 -17.41
C PHE A 174 -2.37 -5.36 -18.86
N ASP A 175 -2.76 -6.34 -19.69
CA ASP A 175 -2.42 -6.35 -21.11
C ASP A 175 -3.00 -5.11 -21.83
N SER A 176 -4.25 -4.73 -21.51
CA SER A 176 -4.88 -3.51 -22.03
C SER A 176 -4.16 -2.24 -21.56
N PHE A 177 -3.74 -2.18 -20.30
CA PHE A 177 -2.92 -1.10 -19.77
C PHE A 177 -1.58 -0.99 -20.50
N GLU A 178 -0.83 -2.10 -20.63
CA GLU A 178 0.47 -2.13 -21.30
C GLU A 178 0.34 -1.65 -22.75
N ARG A 179 -0.65 -2.15 -23.49
CA ARG A 179 -0.95 -1.71 -24.85
C ARG A 179 -1.20 -0.20 -24.94
N LEU A 180 -2.05 0.36 -24.07
CA LEU A 180 -2.35 1.80 -24.08
C LEU A 180 -1.13 2.64 -23.71
N VAL A 181 -0.29 2.18 -22.79
CA VAL A 181 0.98 2.82 -22.46
C VAL A 181 1.91 2.81 -23.67
N GLU A 182 2.06 1.69 -24.36
CA GLU A 182 2.88 1.61 -25.59
C GLU A 182 2.36 2.52 -26.71
N GLU A 183 1.04 2.59 -26.90
CA GLU A 183 0.43 3.45 -27.93
C GLU A 183 0.61 4.94 -27.63
N ARG A 184 0.54 5.32 -26.34
CA ARG A 184 0.64 6.72 -25.90
C ARG A 184 2.05 7.19 -25.66
N THR A 185 2.93 6.26 -25.34
CA THR A 185 4.31 6.55 -24.96
C THR A 185 5.20 5.96 -26.03
N HIS A 186 5.89 6.80 -26.79
CA HIS A 186 6.86 6.36 -27.79
C HIS A 186 8.13 5.80 -27.11
N GLY A 187 7.98 4.73 -26.32
CA GLY A 187 9.06 3.96 -25.71
C GLY A 187 9.02 3.88 -24.18
N HIS A 188 8.97 4.99 -23.43
CA HIS A 188 9.39 4.95 -22.01
C HIS A 188 8.75 5.97 -21.03
N THR A 189 7.70 6.70 -21.38
CA THR A 189 7.19 7.81 -20.52
C THR A 189 5.68 7.97 -20.57
N ILE A 190 4.97 7.63 -19.48
CA ILE A 190 3.55 8.00 -19.31
C ILE A 190 3.50 9.48 -18.93
N GLU A 191 2.83 10.29 -19.75
CA GLU A 191 2.65 11.74 -19.50
C GLU A 191 3.96 12.54 -19.29
N GLY A 192 5.07 12.07 -19.88
CA GLY A 192 6.38 12.71 -19.72
C GLY A 192 7.11 12.36 -18.42
N LEU A 193 6.57 11.44 -17.61
CA LEU A 193 7.18 10.96 -16.38
C LEU A 193 7.97 9.66 -16.66
N PRO A 194 9.27 9.60 -16.31
CA PRO A 194 10.09 8.42 -16.55
C PRO A 194 9.70 7.28 -15.58
N GLY A 195 9.53 6.06 -16.10
CA GLY A 195 9.23 4.89 -15.28
C GLY A 195 9.63 3.58 -15.97
N ARG A 196 10.17 2.62 -15.21
CA ARG A 196 10.39 1.24 -15.68
C ARG A 196 9.19 0.40 -15.27
N PHE A 197 8.23 0.28 -16.17
CA PHE A 197 7.12 -0.65 -16.00
C PHE A 197 7.66 -2.07 -16.11
N GLY A 198 7.54 -2.84 -15.05
CA GLY A 198 8.01 -4.21 -14.99
C GLY A 198 7.02 -5.04 -14.20
N THR A 199 6.80 -6.27 -14.64
CA THR A 199 5.99 -7.24 -13.92
C THR A 199 6.60 -7.53 -12.55
N ILE A 200 5.76 -7.57 -11.52
CA ILE A 200 6.14 -8.14 -10.22
C ILE A 200 6.13 -9.65 -10.44
N GLY A 201 7.33 -10.24 -10.53
CA GLY A 201 7.55 -11.69 -10.58
C GLY A 201 7.55 -12.31 -9.19
#